data_AF-A0A8T6IS87-F1
#
_entry.id   AF-A0A8T6IS87-F1
#
_cell.length_a   1.000
_cell.length_b   1.000
_cell.length_c   1.000
_cell.angle_alpha   90.00
_cell.angle_beta   90.00
_cell.angle_gamma   90.00
#
_symmetry.space_group_name_H-M   'P 1'
#
loop_
_entity.id
_entity.type
_entity.pdbx_description
1 polymer ?
#
loop_
_entity_poly.entity_id
_entity_poly.type
_entity_poly.pdbx_seq_one_letter_code
_entity_poly.pdbx_strand_id
1 'polypeptide(L)'
;ANIRNDPEAADLVFGANWQVTMVGLDVTLRVHMRPEHIAEYATHGNPLSDHITRILPHYRNYFEANYEAEGIFVHDSSAIAYLLNPDLFTLRRWPIRVGTQGLGRGKTWPATGGRIPPAWEGRPMVNVCVGVEGERVVELAAERLRGA
;
A
#
# COMPACT_ATOMS: atom_id res chain seq x y z
N ALA A 1 -0.56 9.76 -1.22
CA ALA A 1 -1.16 10.57 -2.29
C ALA A 1 -2.68 10.42 -2.33
N ASN A 2 -3.20 9.20 -2.46
CA ASN A 2 -4.63 8.89 -2.65
C ASN A 2 -5.56 9.62 -1.66
N ILE A 3 -5.34 9.45 -0.35
CA ILE A 3 -6.17 10.08 0.69
C ILE A 3 -6.04 11.62 0.69
N ARG A 4 -4.87 12.15 0.36
CA ARG A 4 -4.63 13.60 0.35
C ARG A 4 -5.35 14.29 -0.81
N ASN A 5 -5.49 13.61 -1.95
CA ASN A 5 -6.15 14.17 -3.12
C ASN A 5 -7.67 14.35 -2.90
N ASP A 6 -8.31 13.42 -2.18
CA ASP A 6 -9.72 13.54 -1.81
C ASP A 6 -9.98 12.99 -0.38
N PRO A 7 -9.67 13.79 0.66
CA PRO A 7 -9.90 13.43 2.05
C PRO A 7 -11.37 13.23 2.38
N GLU A 8 -12.26 13.99 1.74
CA GLU A 8 -13.71 13.91 1.92
C GLU A 8 -14.23 12.53 1.49
N ALA A 9 -13.90 12.11 0.26
CA ALA A 9 -14.28 10.78 -0.23
C ALA A 9 -13.66 9.67 0.63
N ALA A 10 -12.41 9.83 1.06
CA ALA A 10 -11.78 8.86 1.92
C ALA A 10 -12.47 8.72 3.30
N ASP A 11 -12.88 9.83 3.94
CA ASP A 11 -13.63 9.79 5.21
C ASP A 11 -14.97 9.06 5.05
N LEU A 12 -15.64 9.23 3.90
CA LEU A 12 -16.88 8.51 3.57
C LEU A 12 -16.62 7.01 3.34
N VAL A 13 -15.60 6.64 2.58
CA VAL A 13 -15.26 5.23 2.30
C VAL A 13 -14.92 4.48 3.59
N PHE A 14 -14.12 5.07 4.49
CA PHE A 14 -13.81 4.46 5.78
C PHE A 14 -15.00 4.45 6.76
N GLY A 15 -16.00 5.31 6.54
CA GLY A 15 -17.23 5.37 7.32
C GLY A 15 -18.37 4.50 6.78
N ALA A 16 -18.23 3.90 5.60
CA ALA A 16 -19.29 3.14 4.95
C ALA A 16 -19.42 1.72 5.51
N ASN A 17 -20.62 1.13 5.40
CA ASN A 17 -20.97 -0.16 6.03
C ASN A 17 -20.34 -1.41 5.40
N TRP A 18 -19.41 -1.25 4.45
CA TRP A 18 -18.65 -2.36 3.88
C TRP A 18 -17.36 -2.61 4.66
N GLN A 19 -16.78 -3.81 4.49
CA GLN A 19 -15.49 -4.12 5.09
C GLN A 19 -14.36 -3.48 4.27
N VAL A 20 -13.64 -2.53 4.88
CA VAL A 20 -12.45 -1.93 4.28
C VAL A 20 -11.19 -2.56 4.88
N THR A 21 -10.23 -2.90 4.01
CA THR A 21 -8.84 -3.12 4.41
C THR A 21 -7.95 -2.01 3.87
N MET A 22 -7.24 -1.32 4.76
CA MET A 22 -6.26 -0.30 4.44
C MET A 22 -4.85 -0.90 4.38
N VAL A 23 -4.28 -0.94 3.19
CA VAL A 23 -2.86 -1.25 2.94
C VAL A 23 -2.10 0.08 2.83
N GLY A 24 -1.68 0.62 3.97
CA GLY A 24 -1.12 1.96 4.10
C GLY A 24 0.40 2.04 3.95
N LEU A 25 0.93 3.27 4.02
CA LEU A 25 2.37 3.53 3.93
C LEU A 25 3.18 2.80 5.01
N ASP A 26 2.59 2.53 6.17
CA ASP A 26 3.18 1.77 7.27
C ASP A 26 3.70 0.39 6.83
N VAL A 27 3.08 -0.21 5.81
CA VAL A 27 3.49 -1.49 5.23
C VAL A 27 4.06 -1.33 3.82
N THR A 28 3.50 -0.49 2.96
CA THR A 28 3.96 -0.44 1.56
C THR A 28 5.36 0.11 1.40
N LEU A 29 5.83 0.95 2.33
CA LEU A 29 7.23 1.42 2.35
C LEU A 29 8.22 0.33 2.83
N ARG A 30 7.72 -0.82 3.29
CA ARG A 30 8.54 -1.99 3.65
C ARG A 30 8.54 -3.06 2.55
N VAL A 31 7.78 -2.86 1.48
CA VAL A 31 7.81 -3.71 0.29
C VAL A 31 8.73 -3.04 -0.72
N HIS A 32 10.03 -3.32 -0.58
CA HIS A 32 11.08 -2.67 -1.35
C HIS A 32 11.57 -3.58 -2.48
N MET A 33 11.30 -3.19 -3.72
CA MET A 33 11.79 -3.87 -4.90
C MET A 33 13.13 -3.25 -5.34
N ARG A 34 14.21 -3.94 -5.00
CA ARG A 34 15.60 -3.55 -5.28
C ARG A 34 15.98 -3.73 -6.76
N PRO A 35 17.08 -3.11 -7.23
CA PRO A 35 17.51 -3.20 -8.62
C PRO A 35 17.67 -4.63 -9.15
N GLU A 36 18.15 -5.56 -8.33
CA GLU A 36 18.31 -6.97 -8.68
C GLU A 36 16.97 -7.66 -9.00
N HIS A 37 15.90 -7.33 -8.28
CA HIS A 37 14.56 -7.85 -8.56
C HIS A 37 14.01 -7.29 -9.88
N ILE A 38 14.29 -6.01 -10.16
CA ILE A 38 13.90 -5.38 -11.43
C ILE A 38 14.68 -6.00 -12.60
N ALA A 39 15.98 -6.26 -12.40
CA ALA A 39 16.83 -6.91 -13.39
C ALA A 39 16.36 -8.35 -13.68
N GLU A 40 15.91 -9.10 -12.67
CA GLU A 40 15.32 -10.42 -12.83
C GLU A 40 14.12 -10.39 -13.79
N TYR A 41 13.27 -9.36 -13.72
CA TYR A 41 12.11 -9.27 -14.62
C TYR A 41 12.51 -9.28 -16.09
N ALA A 42 13.63 -8.64 -16.45
CA ALA A 42 14.12 -8.62 -17.82
C ALA A 42 14.55 -10.00 -18.36
N THR A 43 14.71 -10.99 -17.49
CA THR A 43 15.14 -12.34 -17.87
C THR A 43 13.98 -13.25 -18.32
N HIS A 44 12.72 -12.89 -18.04
CA HIS A 44 11.57 -13.75 -18.32
C HIS A 44 11.17 -13.81 -19.81
N GLY A 45 11.49 -12.77 -20.59
CA GLY A 45 11.32 -12.77 -22.04
C GLY A 45 9.87 -12.90 -22.53
N ASN A 46 8.90 -12.36 -21.79
CA ASN A 46 7.49 -12.34 -22.18
C ASN A 46 6.93 -10.91 -22.29
N PRO A 47 5.76 -10.72 -22.93
CA PRO A 47 5.23 -9.38 -23.18
C PRO A 47 4.99 -8.53 -21.91
N LEU A 48 4.65 -9.17 -20.79
CA LEU A 48 4.43 -8.45 -19.52
C LEU A 48 5.76 -8.01 -18.90
N SER A 49 6.77 -8.89 -18.87
CA SER A 49 8.09 -8.54 -18.38
C SER A 49 8.74 -7.44 -19.21
N ASP A 50 8.58 -7.49 -20.53
CA ASP A 50 9.09 -6.47 -21.45
C ASP A 50 8.40 -5.12 -21.23
N HIS A 51 7.09 -5.13 -20.96
CA HIS A 51 6.36 -3.91 -20.66
C HIS A 51 6.80 -3.29 -19.34
N ILE A 52 6.86 -4.09 -18.27
CA ILE A 52 7.24 -3.62 -16.93
C ILE A 52 8.66 -3.07 -16.91
N THR A 53 9.61 -3.77 -17.53
CA THR A 53 11.02 -3.33 -17.61
C THR A 53 11.19 -2.03 -18.39
N ARG A 54 10.28 -1.69 -19.30
CA ARG A 54 10.28 -0.39 -20.01
C ARG A 54 9.74 0.78 -19.17
N ILE A 55 8.79 0.54 -18.27
CA ILE A 55 8.14 1.62 -17.50
C ILE A 55 8.81 1.88 -16.15
N LEU A 56 9.36 0.84 -15.52
CA LEU A 56 9.96 0.94 -14.18
C LEU A 56 11.15 1.91 -14.07
N PRO A 57 12.02 2.12 -15.08
CA PRO A 57 13.12 3.07 -14.97
C PRO A 57 12.67 4.49 -14.63
N HIS A 58 11.53 4.94 -15.19
CA HIS A 58 10.99 6.26 -14.86
C HIS A 58 10.61 6.37 -13.39
N TYR A 59 9.96 5.34 -12.85
CA TYR A 59 9.52 5.30 -11.46
C TYR A 59 10.70 5.15 -10.48
N ARG A 60 11.71 4.35 -10.86
CA ARG A 60 12.96 4.20 -10.09
C ARG A 60 13.71 5.53 -10.00
N ASN A 61 13.89 6.23 -11.12
CA ASN A 61 14.55 7.53 -11.14
C ASN A 61 13.85 8.56 -10.24
N TYR A 62 12.51 8.51 -10.15
CA TYR A 62 11.76 9.36 -9.22
C TYR A 62 12.09 9.04 -7.75
N PHE A 63 12.16 7.77 -7.37
CA PHE A 63 12.50 7.38 -5.99
C PHE A 63 13.95 7.68 -5.62
N GLU A 64 14.90 7.39 -6.52
CA GLU A 64 16.30 7.72 -6.32
C GLU A 64 16.49 9.24 -6.10
N ALA A 65 15.82 10.07 -6.90
CA ALA A 65 15.97 11.53 -6.82
C ALA A 65 15.26 12.19 -5.63
N ASN A 66 14.19 11.58 -5.09
CA ASN A 66 13.34 12.24 -4.08
C ASN A 66 13.36 11.56 -2.71
N TYR A 67 13.81 10.31 -2.62
CA TYR A 67 13.71 9.50 -1.40
C TYR A 67 15.01 8.77 -1.04
N GLU A 68 16.11 8.99 -1.81
CA GLU A 68 17.41 8.32 -1.61
C GLU A 68 17.28 6.79 -1.51
N ALA A 69 16.26 6.23 -2.17
CA ALA A 69 15.95 4.81 -2.12
C ALA A 69 16.50 4.12 -3.38
N GLU A 70 17.34 3.10 -3.18
CA GLU A 70 17.86 2.26 -4.25
C GLU A 70 16.81 1.21 -4.66
N GLY A 71 15.97 1.54 -5.64
CA GLY A 71 14.86 0.69 -6.09
C GLY A 71 13.52 1.42 -6.11
N ILE A 72 12.43 0.70 -5.85
CA ILE A 72 11.08 1.25 -5.75
C ILE A 72 10.30 0.66 -4.58
N PHE A 73 9.38 1.44 -4.00
CA PHE A 73 8.37 0.90 -3.09
C PHE A 73 7.12 0.51 -3.86
N VAL A 74 6.58 -0.68 -3.60
CA VAL A 74 5.52 -1.27 -4.42
C VAL A 74 4.15 -1.06 -3.77
N HIS A 75 3.61 0.15 -3.86
CA HIS A 75 2.37 0.52 -3.17
C HIS A 75 1.14 -0.25 -3.65
N ASP A 76 0.80 -0.13 -4.92
CA ASP A 76 -0.48 -0.63 -5.44
C ASP A 76 -0.49 -2.15 -5.50
N SER A 77 0.62 -2.77 -5.94
CA SER A 77 0.74 -4.23 -5.96
C SER A 77 0.67 -4.84 -4.57
N SER A 78 1.03 -4.12 -3.51
CA SER A 78 0.85 -4.61 -2.13
C SER A 78 -0.63 -4.79 -1.76
N ALA A 79 -1.53 -3.97 -2.30
CA ALA A 79 -2.97 -4.15 -2.08
C ALA A 79 -3.47 -5.43 -2.76
N ILE A 80 -2.97 -5.74 -3.97
CA ILE A 80 -3.28 -6.99 -4.66
C ILE A 80 -2.64 -8.20 -3.96
N ALA A 81 -1.39 -8.07 -3.49
CA ALA A 81 -0.72 -9.12 -2.74
C ALA A 81 -1.50 -9.50 -1.48
N TYR A 82 -2.07 -8.52 -0.77
CA TYR A 82 -2.96 -8.78 0.37
C TYR A 82 -4.20 -9.59 -0.04
N LEU A 83 -4.82 -9.30 -1.19
CA LEU A 83 -5.97 -10.07 -1.67
C LEU A 83 -5.61 -11.50 -2.04
N LEU A 84 -4.43 -11.71 -2.61
CA LEU A 84 -3.95 -13.03 -3.04
C LEU A 84 -3.46 -13.88 -1.86
N ASN A 85 -2.79 -13.26 -0.90
CA ASN A 85 -2.24 -13.94 0.27
C ASN A 85 -2.25 -13.01 1.50
N PRO A 86 -3.36 -12.98 2.27
CA PRO A 86 -3.48 -12.13 3.46
C PRO A 86 -2.47 -12.45 4.56
N ASP A 87 -1.93 -13.67 4.62
CA ASP A 87 -1.02 -14.12 5.68
C ASP A 87 0.34 -13.42 5.62
N LEU A 88 0.69 -12.83 4.47
CA LEU A 88 1.86 -11.97 4.32
C LEU A 88 1.74 -10.64 5.10
N PHE A 89 0.57 -10.34 5.68
CA PHE A 89 0.28 -9.08 6.35
C PHE A 89 -0.19 -9.31 7.78
N THR A 90 0.25 -8.43 8.68
CA THR A 90 -0.28 -8.35 10.04
C THR A 90 -1.33 -7.25 10.12
N LEU A 91 -2.50 -7.58 10.66
CA LEU A 91 -3.62 -6.65 10.76
C LEU A 91 -3.89 -6.20 12.20
N ARG A 92 -4.43 -4.99 12.30
CA ARG A 92 -5.12 -4.46 13.48
C ARG A 92 -6.44 -3.87 13.03
N ARG A 93 -7.40 -3.76 13.93
CA ARG A 93 -8.75 -3.25 13.61
C ARG A 93 -9.02 -2.00 14.41
N TRP A 94 -9.33 -0.91 13.72
CA TRP A 94 -9.71 0.37 14.34
C TRP A 94 -10.75 1.09 13.47
N PRO A 95 -11.67 1.86 14.06
CA PRO A 95 -12.41 2.84 13.28
C PRO A 95 -11.47 3.96 12.85
N ILE A 96 -11.69 4.52 11.66
CA ILE A 96 -10.84 5.56 11.06
C ILE A 96 -11.66 6.82 10.78
N ARG A 97 -11.05 7.98 11.06
CA ARG A 97 -11.43 9.29 10.53
C ARG A 97 -10.33 9.78 9.59
N VAL A 98 -10.70 10.55 8.58
CA VAL A 98 -9.75 11.30 7.76
C VAL A 98 -9.90 12.78 8.11
N GLY A 99 -8.79 13.45 8.39
CA GLY A 99 -8.79 14.90 8.53
C GLY A 99 -9.13 15.53 7.19
N THR A 100 -10.22 16.30 7.11
CA THR A 100 -10.63 16.98 5.87
C THR A 100 -10.20 18.43 5.81
N GLN A 101 -9.72 19.01 6.91
CA GLN A 101 -9.40 20.44 7.00
C GLN A 101 -8.11 20.69 7.80
N GLY A 102 -7.61 21.92 7.67
CA GLY A 102 -6.43 22.40 8.40
C GLY A 102 -5.15 21.64 8.05
N LEU A 103 -4.16 21.72 8.95
CA LEU A 103 -2.87 21.06 8.80
C LEU A 103 -2.97 19.52 8.74
N GLY A 104 -4.06 18.96 9.28
CA GLY A 104 -4.35 17.53 9.26
C GLY A 104 -5.06 17.03 8.00
N ARG A 105 -5.28 17.88 6.99
CA ARG A 105 -5.99 17.50 5.76
C ARG A 105 -5.28 16.31 5.07
N GLY A 106 -6.03 15.24 4.82
CA GLY A 106 -5.57 13.99 4.20
C GLY A 106 -4.93 12.99 5.16
N LYS A 107 -4.82 13.30 6.47
CA LYS A 107 -4.29 12.37 7.45
C LYS A 107 -5.35 11.35 7.88
N THR A 108 -5.01 10.07 7.86
CA THR A 108 -5.81 8.97 8.42
C THR A 108 -5.54 8.85 9.91
N TRP A 109 -6.60 8.83 10.71
CA TRP A 109 -6.55 8.79 12.16
C TRP A 109 -7.31 7.57 12.68
N PRO A 110 -6.61 6.45 12.95
CA PRO A 110 -7.20 5.30 13.63
C PRO A 110 -7.40 5.61 15.12
N ALA A 111 -8.55 5.22 15.69
CA ALA A 111 -8.75 5.26 17.14
C ALA A 111 -8.05 4.07 17.81
N THR A 112 -6.75 4.21 18.09
CA THR A 112 -5.89 3.12 18.59
C THR A 112 -5.95 2.89 20.10
N GLY A 113 -6.55 3.80 20.85
CA GLY A 113 -6.73 3.67 22.30
C GLY A 113 -7.80 2.63 22.67
N GLY A 114 -7.76 2.13 23.91
CA GLY A 114 -8.77 1.17 24.41
C GLY A 114 -10.20 1.72 24.51
N ARG A 115 -10.38 3.04 24.39
CA ARG A 115 -11.68 3.72 24.31
C ARG A 115 -11.82 4.44 22.98
N ILE A 116 -12.96 4.25 22.30
CA ILE A 116 -13.31 4.97 21.08
C ILE A 116 -13.70 6.41 21.44
N PRO A 117 -13.04 7.45 20.90
CA PRO A 117 -13.42 8.84 21.14
C PRO A 117 -14.77 9.17 20.47
N PRO A 118 -15.54 10.16 20.97
CA PRO A 118 -16.86 10.51 20.41
C PRO A 118 -16.85 10.79 18.91
N ALA A 119 -15.79 11.39 18.37
CA ALA A 119 -15.69 11.67 16.94
C ALA A 119 -15.56 10.40 16.05
N TRP A 120 -15.31 9.23 16.63
CA TRP A 120 -15.28 7.93 15.93
C TRP A 120 -16.49 7.06 16.29
N GLU A 121 -17.41 7.56 17.11
CA GLU A 121 -18.57 6.79 17.54
C GLU A 121 -19.45 6.37 16.34
N GLY A 122 -19.93 5.13 16.38
CA GLY A 122 -20.72 4.54 15.29
C GLY A 122 -19.93 4.22 14.01
N ARG A 123 -18.63 4.50 13.93
CA ARG A 123 -17.81 4.17 12.75
C ARG A 123 -17.52 2.66 12.68
N PRO A 124 -17.56 2.07 11.48
CA PRO A 124 -17.22 0.66 11.29
C PRO A 124 -15.74 0.41 11.54
N MET A 125 -15.42 -0.83 11.89
CA MET A 125 -14.04 -1.27 12.10
C MET A 125 -13.35 -1.50 10.75
N VAL A 126 -12.26 -0.78 10.50
CA VAL A 126 -11.40 -0.97 9.33
C VAL A 126 -10.26 -1.92 9.69
N ASN A 127 -9.96 -2.86 8.79
CA ASN A 127 -8.74 -3.65 8.90
C ASN A 127 -7.56 -2.80 8.44
N VAL A 128 -6.54 -2.63 9.27
CA VAL A 128 -5.36 -1.82 8.96
C VAL A 128 -4.14 -2.73 8.95
N CYS A 129 -3.44 -2.80 7.82
CA CYS A 129 -2.18 -3.52 7.73
C CYS A 129 -1.09 -2.73 8.49
N VAL A 130 -0.48 -3.37 9.48
CA VAL A 130 0.57 -2.78 10.35
C VAL A 130 1.92 -3.50 10.25
N GLY A 131 1.94 -4.68 9.62
CA GLY A 131 3.13 -5.46 9.33
C GLY A 131 3.00 -6.15 7.98
N VAL A 132 4.15 -6.48 7.37
CA VAL A 132 4.23 -7.14 6.06
C VAL A 132 5.53 -7.94 5.94
N GLU A 133 5.45 -9.10 5.29
CA GLU A 133 6.60 -9.88 4.82
C GLU A 133 7.06 -9.37 3.44
N GLY A 134 7.80 -8.24 3.43
CA GLY A 134 8.09 -7.46 2.22
C GLY A 134 8.78 -8.24 1.09
N GLU A 135 9.79 -9.05 1.40
CA GLU A 135 10.49 -9.87 0.40
C GLU A 135 9.56 -10.88 -0.27
N ARG A 136 8.70 -11.54 0.51
CA ARG A 136 7.73 -12.51 -0.03
C ARG A 136 6.65 -11.86 -0.87
N VAL A 137 6.31 -10.60 -0.61
CA VAL A 137 5.43 -9.82 -1.48
C VAL A 137 6.11 -9.53 -2.83
N VAL A 138 7.41 -9.23 -2.83
CA VAL A 138 8.18 -9.03 -4.07
C VAL A 138 8.30 -10.35 -4.85
N GLU A 139 8.59 -11.45 -4.16
CA GLU A 139 8.65 -12.79 -4.76
C GLU A 139 7.30 -13.18 -5.40
N LEU A 140 6.19 -12.96 -4.69
CA LEU A 140 4.85 -13.19 -5.22
C LEU A 140 4.60 -12.39 -6.51
N ALA A 141 5.09 -11.14 -6.59
CA ALA A 141 4.99 -10.35 -7.82
C ALA A 141 5.82 -10.95 -8.96
N ALA A 142 7.05 -11.39 -8.67
CA ALA A 142 7.94 -12.03 -9.65
C ALA A 142 7.34 -13.33 -10.21
N GLU A 143 6.73 -14.16 -9.37
CA GLU A 143 6.07 -15.40 -9.80
C GLU A 143 4.94 -15.16 -10.82
N ARG A 144 4.19 -14.07 -10.66
CA ARG A 144 3.11 -13.72 -11.61
C ARG A 144 3.64 -13.25 -12.95
N LEU A 145 4.86 -12.74 -13.01
CA LEU A 145 5.53 -12.38 -14.24
C LEU A 145 6.19 -13.56 -14.94
N ARG A 146 6.57 -14.62 -14.20
CA ARG A 146 7.11 -15.86 -14.79
C ARG A 146 6.09 -16.66 -15.60
N GLY A 147 4.83 -16.68 -15.16
CA GLY A 147 3.77 -17.52 -15.74
C GLY A 147 2.96 -16.87 -16.88
N ALA A 148 3.40 -15.71 -17.37
CA ALA A 148 2.69 -14.90 -18.35
C ALA A 148 3.27 -14.99 -19.77
#